data_AF-A0AAU9P106-F1
#
_entry.id   AF-A0AAU9P106-F1
#
_cell.length_a   1.000
_cell.length_b   1.000
_cell.length_c   1.000
_cell.angle_alpha   90.00
_cell.angle_beta   90.00
_cell.angle_gamma   90.00
#
_symmetry.space_group_name_H-M   'P 1'
#
loop_
_entity.id
_entity.type
_entity.pdbx_description
1 polymer ?
#
loop_
_entity_poly.entity_id
_entity_poly.type
_entity_poly.pdbx_seq_one_letter_code
_entity_poly.pdbx_strand_id
1 'polypeptide(L)'
;MAIHLSLRVAPLDLQQGGNSRIPYVHVPAARMSILVYIATAINTFLFLLTKPLFLRSFGTGNGCFFYVVYLSYWGVSGRPMWGTFWVWDARLTSVLISFLIYMGALRFQKLPIEPAPISIRAGPIDIPIIKSSVNWWNTSHQPGSISRYGTSIHVPMPIPILSNFANSPFSTRILFVLETRLLIPSFLESPLTEEIEAQEGIPKPSSLAESLCIHG
;
A
#
# COMPACT_ATOMS: atom_id res chain seq x y z
N MET A 1 18.62 6.41 2.32
CA MET A 1 19.66 7.30 1.76
C MET A 1 19.05 8.43 0.91
N ALA A 2 18.30 8.14 -0.15
CA ALA A 2 17.76 9.16 -1.08
C ALA A 2 16.84 10.22 -0.41
N ILE A 3 15.94 9.78 0.48
CA ILE A 3 15.04 10.69 1.22
C ILE A 3 15.84 11.69 2.07
N HIS A 4 16.87 11.21 2.77
CA HIS A 4 17.72 12.03 3.63
C HIS A 4 18.51 13.08 2.83
N LEU A 5 19.05 12.69 1.68
CA LEU A 5 19.70 13.61 0.72
C LEU A 5 18.73 14.68 0.21
N SER A 6 17.51 14.30 -0.18
CA SER A 6 16.52 15.25 -0.69
C SER A 6 16.06 16.29 0.36
N LEU A 7 16.04 15.92 1.64
CA LEU A 7 15.64 16.82 2.72
C LEU A 7 16.75 17.79 3.15
N ARG A 8 18.03 17.43 2.97
CA ARG A 8 19.16 18.26 3.37
C ARG A 8 19.71 19.15 2.25
N VAL A 9 19.70 18.66 1.01
CA VAL A 9 20.36 19.32 -0.13
C VAL A 9 19.40 20.28 -0.86
N ALA A 10 18.09 20.06 -0.78
CA ALA A 10 17.15 20.90 -1.50
C ALA A 10 17.14 22.35 -0.96
N PRO A 11 17.28 23.36 -1.85
CA PRO A 11 17.21 24.75 -1.46
C PRO A 11 15.82 25.08 -0.92
N LEU A 12 15.78 25.98 0.06
CA LEU A 12 14.54 26.52 0.59
C LEU A 12 13.90 27.40 -0.49
N ASP A 13 12.59 27.28 -0.65
CA ASP A 13 11.86 28.16 -1.55
C ASP A 13 11.63 29.52 -0.88
N LEU A 14 11.67 30.60 -1.65
CA LEU A 14 11.51 31.97 -1.12
C LEU A 14 10.11 32.21 -0.54
N GLN A 15 9.07 31.58 -1.09
CA GLN A 15 7.68 31.74 -0.62
C GLN A 15 7.26 30.62 0.34
N GLN A 16 7.69 29.38 0.09
CA GLN A 16 7.27 28.23 0.87
C GLN A 16 8.27 27.81 1.96
N GLY A 17 9.46 28.41 2.02
CA GLY A 17 10.49 28.09 3.01
C GLY A 17 10.86 26.61 3.01
N GLY A 18 10.81 26.00 4.21
CA GLY A 18 11.06 24.55 4.39
C GLY A 18 9.98 23.63 3.83
N ASN A 19 8.78 24.17 3.54
CA ASN A 19 7.65 23.38 3.05
C ASN A 19 7.85 22.91 1.60
N SER A 20 8.78 23.51 0.86
CA SER A 20 9.18 23.05 -0.48
C SER A 20 9.75 21.62 -0.48
N ARG A 21 10.12 21.10 0.69
CA ARG A 21 10.66 19.75 0.88
C ARG A 21 9.60 18.67 1.06
N ILE A 22 8.37 19.05 1.42
CA ILE A 22 7.22 18.15 1.61
C ILE A 22 6.96 17.24 0.40
N PRO A 23 6.91 17.75 -0.86
CA PRO A 23 6.66 16.90 -2.02
C PRO A 23 7.72 15.82 -2.26
N TYR A 24 8.96 15.98 -1.77
CA TYR A 24 10.03 14.99 -1.96
C TYR A 24 9.76 13.68 -1.22
N VAL A 25 8.96 13.71 -0.16
CA VAL A 25 8.56 12.51 0.60
C VAL A 25 7.13 12.11 0.25
N HIS A 26 6.23 13.10 0.22
CA HIS A 26 4.81 12.87 -0.03
C HIS A 26 4.52 12.26 -1.40
N VAL A 27 5.08 12.83 -2.48
CA VAL A 27 4.76 12.41 -3.86
C VAL A 27 5.24 10.99 -4.15
N PRO A 28 6.48 10.59 -3.79
CA PRO A 28 6.91 9.20 -3.94
C PRO A 28 6.07 8.22 -3.11
N ALA A 29 5.72 8.57 -1.87
CA ALA A 29 4.88 7.74 -1.01
C ALA A 29 3.48 7.53 -1.60
N ALA A 30 2.86 8.60 -2.13
CA ALA A 30 1.55 8.55 -2.78
C ALA A 30 1.55 7.69 -4.05
N ARG A 31 2.63 7.77 -4.85
CA ARG A 31 2.75 6.94 -6.06
C ARG A 31 2.97 5.47 -5.70
N MET A 32 3.72 5.20 -4.64
CA MET A 32 3.94 3.83 -4.18
C MET A 32 2.70 3.20 -3.56
N SER A 33 1.89 3.94 -2.78
CA SER A 33 0.64 3.41 -2.24
C SER A 33 -0.30 2.96 -3.35
N ILE A 34 -0.43 3.75 -4.43
CA ILE A 34 -1.26 3.40 -5.60
C ILE A 34 -0.69 2.18 -6.35
N LEU A 35 0.63 2.12 -6.56
CA LEU A 35 1.25 0.99 -7.25
C LEU A 35 1.08 -0.32 -6.48
N VAL A 36 1.32 -0.30 -5.17
CA VAL A 36 1.14 -1.48 -4.32
C VAL A 36 -0.34 -1.87 -4.29
N TYR A 37 -1.25 -0.91 -4.24
CA TYR A 37 -2.69 -1.17 -4.31
C TYR A 37 -3.09 -1.91 -5.61
N ILE A 38 -2.62 -1.44 -6.77
CA ILE A 38 -2.87 -2.09 -8.07
C ILE A 38 -2.28 -3.50 -8.07
N ALA A 39 -1.05 -3.67 -7.59
CA ALA A 39 -0.40 -4.98 -7.53
C ALA A 39 -1.19 -5.97 -6.66
N THR A 40 -1.64 -5.55 -5.47
CA THR A 40 -2.45 -6.38 -4.57
C THR A 40 -3.83 -6.70 -5.16
N ALA A 41 -4.45 -5.77 -5.90
CA ALA A 41 -5.68 -6.04 -6.63
C ALA A 41 -5.50 -7.09 -7.74
N ILE A 42 -4.38 -7.05 -8.48
CA ILE A 42 -4.05 -8.07 -9.49
C ILE A 42 -3.82 -9.43 -8.83
N ASN A 43 -3.04 -9.50 -7.75
CA ASN A 43 -2.78 -10.76 -7.04
C ASN A 43 -4.07 -11.40 -6.51
N THR A 44 -4.95 -10.56 -5.97
CA THR A 44 -6.26 -10.96 -5.48
C THR A 44 -7.17 -11.47 -6.60
N PHE A 45 -7.07 -10.90 -7.80
CA PHE A 45 -7.77 -11.40 -8.97
C PHE A 45 -7.20 -12.74 -9.44
N LEU A 46 -5.87 -12.87 -9.49
CA LEU A 46 -5.19 -14.12 -9.86
C LEU A 46 -5.48 -15.24 -8.85
N PHE A 47 -5.62 -14.93 -7.57
CA PHE A 47 -6.05 -15.88 -6.53
C PHE A 47 -7.38 -16.57 -6.90
N LEU A 48 -8.36 -15.85 -7.47
CA LEU A 48 -9.64 -16.47 -7.84
C LEU A 48 -9.49 -17.47 -8.99
N LEU A 49 -8.56 -17.20 -9.92
CA LEU A 49 -8.34 -18.05 -11.08
C LEU A 49 -7.49 -19.29 -10.76
N THR A 50 -6.49 -19.12 -9.89
CA THR A 50 -5.46 -20.14 -9.64
C THR A 50 -5.62 -20.82 -8.28
N LYS A 51 -6.31 -20.19 -7.32
CA LYS A 51 -6.53 -20.60 -5.92
C LYS A 51 -5.31 -20.83 -5.01
N PRO A 52 -4.05 -20.43 -5.31
CA PRO A 52 -2.97 -20.65 -4.36
C PRO A 52 -3.06 -19.64 -3.21
N LEU A 53 -3.02 -20.15 -1.97
CA LEU A 53 -3.23 -19.35 -0.76
C LEU A 53 -2.26 -18.17 -0.61
N PHE A 54 -1.03 -18.27 -1.16
CA PHE A 54 -0.06 -17.18 -1.09
C PHE A 54 -0.53 -15.91 -1.82
N LEU A 55 -1.33 -16.04 -2.89
CA LEU A 55 -1.86 -14.89 -3.65
C LEU A 55 -3.02 -14.19 -2.92
N ARG A 56 -3.63 -14.82 -1.92
CA ARG A 56 -4.81 -14.30 -1.20
C ARG A 56 -4.51 -13.04 -0.38
N SER A 57 -3.29 -12.90 0.10
CA SER A 57 -2.91 -11.82 1.03
C SER A 57 -1.63 -11.06 0.62
N PHE A 58 -1.01 -11.46 -0.51
CA PHE A 58 0.24 -10.91 -1.00
C PHE A 58 0.20 -9.38 -1.24
N GLY A 59 0.95 -8.63 -0.43
CA GLY A 59 1.12 -7.18 -0.56
C GLY A 59 0.08 -6.35 0.21
N THR A 60 -0.84 -7.00 0.93
CA THR A 60 -1.86 -6.33 1.74
C THR A 60 -1.29 -5.71 3.02
N GLY A 61 -0.15 -6.19 3.53
CA GLY A 61 0.59 -5.54 4.60
C GLY A 61 1.33 -4.30 4.10
N ASN A 62 2.04 -4.44 2.98
CA ASN A 62 2.81 -3.36 2.36
C ASN A 62 1.97 -2.14 1.99
N GLY A 63 0.81 -2.33 1.35
CA GLY A 63 -0.02 -1.19 0.95
C GLY A 63 -0.56 -0.41 2.14
N CYS A 64 -0.95 -1.11 3.22
CA CYS A 64 -1.44 -0.48 4.45
C CYS A 64 -0.39 0.46 5.03
N PHE A 65 0.88 0.00 5.10
CA PHE A 65 2.00 0.80 5.56
C PHE A 65 2.16 2.10 4.76
N PHE A 66 2.13 2.04 3.43
CA PHE A 66 2.26 3.23 2.59
C PHE A 66 1.08 4.20 2.74
N TYR A 67 -0.14 3.71 2.90
CA TYR A 67 -1.30 4.56 3.18
C TYR A 67 -1.21 5.22 4.56
N VAL A 68 -0.77 4.51 5.60
CA VAL A 68 -0.56 5.08 6.94
C VAL A 68 0.51 6.16 6.91
N VAL A 69 1.65 5.90 6.27
CA VAL A 69 2.73 6.90 6.10
C VAL A 69 2.21 8.12 5.35
N TYR A 70 1.48 7.91 4.26
CA TYR A 70 0.89 8.99 3.45
C TYR A 70 -0.07 9.86 4.27
N LEU A 71 -1.05 9.25 4.95
CA LEU A 71 -2.06 9.97 5.74
C LEU A 71 -1.44 10.69 6.94
N SER A 72 -0.48 10.05 7.63
CA SER A 72 0.21 10.65 8.77
C SER A 72 1.06 11.84 8.34
N TYR A 73 1.80 11.69 7.23
CA TYR A 73 2.61 12.76 6.67
C TYR A 73 1.75 13.91 6.16
N TRP A 74 0.59 13.62 5.57
CA TRP A 74 -0.39 14.64 5.19
C TRP A 74 -0.92 15.40 6.38
N GLY A 75 -1.35 14.71 7.45
CA GLY A 75 -1.86 15.34 8.66
C GLY A 75 -0.87 16.37 9.21
N VAL A 76 0.39 15.97 9.39
CA VAL A 76 1.45 16.85 9.91
C VAL A 76 1.77 18.00 8.94
N SER A 77 1.81 17.73 7.64
CA SER A 77 2.17 18.70 6.60
C SER A 77 1.01 19.60 6.17
N GLY A 78 -0.22 19.30 6.60
CA GLY A 78 -1.41 20.06 6.22
C GLY A 78 -1.46 21.45 6.84
N ARG A 79 -1.10 21.56 8.14
CA ARG A 79 -1.10 22.84 8.85
C ARG A 79 -0.24 23.92 8.18
N PRO A 80 1.01 23.66 7.76
CA PRO A 80 1.83 24.69 7.11
C PRO A 80 1.40 25.03 5.67
N MET A 81 0.67 24.16 4.98
CA MET A 81 0.25 24.37 3.57
C MET A 81 -1.17 24.94 3.42
N TRP A 82 -2.12 24.49 4.24
CA TRP A 82 -3.54 24.86 4.16
C TRP A 82 -4.12 25.40 5.47
N GLY A 83 -3.29 25.63 6.49
CA GLY A 83 -3.73 26.12 7.80
C GLY A 83 -4.51 25.10 8.64
N THR A 84 -4.70 23.87 8.14
CA THR A 84 -5.50 22.82 8.79
C THR A 84 -4.82 21.45 8.65
N PHE A 85 -4.98 20.57 9.63
CA PHE A 85 -4.41 19.21 9.58
C PHE A 85 -5.20 18.28 8.65
N TRP A 86 -6.45 18.62 8.34
CA TRP A 86 -7.32 17.79 7.51
C TRP A 86 -8.33 18.65 6.75
N VAL A 87 -8.52 18.32 5.48
CA VAL A 87 -9.53 18.91 4.62
C VAL A 87 -10.34 17.77 4.02
N TRP A 88 -11.66 17.86 4.10
CA TRP A 88 -12.57 16.88 3.51
C TRP A 88 -12.76 17.13 2.00
N ASP A 89 -11.67 17.23 1.25
CA ASP A 89 -11.73 17.36 -0.20
C ASP A 89 -11.91 15.98 -0.86
N ALA A 90 -12.43 15.98 -2.09
CA ALA A 90 -12.73 14.74 -2.82
C ALA A 90 -11.50 13.83 -2.99
N ARG A 91 -10.30 14.39 -3.02
CA ARG A 91 -9.07 13.62 -3.15
C ARG A 91 -8.73 12.89 -1.86
N LEU A 92 -8.68 13.62 -0.75
CA LEU A 92 -8.26 13.08 0.55
C LEU A 92 -9.31 12.12 1.11
N THR A 93 -10.60 12.38 0.86
CA THR A 93 -11.68 11.43 1.18
C THR A 93 -11.53 10.13 0.41
N SER A 94 -11.25 10.18 -0.90
CA SER A 94 -11.08 8.96 -1.71
C SER A 94 -9.84 8.18 -1.24
N VAL A 95 -8.73 8.86 -0.96
CA VAL A 95 -7.55 8.20 -0.37
C VAL A 95 -7.85 7.55 0.98
N LEU A 96 -8.67 8.18 1.84
CA LEU A 96 -9.13 7.59 3.10
C LEU A 96 -10.03 6.36 2.86
N ILE A 97 -10.93 6.40 1.88
CA ILE A 97 -11.78 5.27 1.50
C ILE A 97 -10.91 4.10 1.02
N SER A 98 -9.94 4.36 0.13
CA SER A 98 -8.95 3.37 -0.31
C SER A 98 -8.19 2.74 0.88
N PHE A 99 -7.81 3.53 1.88
CA PHE A 99 -7.18 3.03 3.10
C PHE A 99 -8.12 2.11 3.91
N LEU A 100 -9.38 2.50 4.08
CA LEU A 100 -10.39 1.68 4.78
C LEU A 100 -10.66 0.36 4.06
N ILE A 101 -10.70 0.36 2.72
CA ILE A 101 -10.81 -0.87 1.91
C ILE A 101 -9.63 -1.80 2.21
N TYR A 102 -8.42 -1.26 2.34
CA TYR A 102 -7.21 -2.02 2.68
C TYR A 102 -7.24 -2.62 4.09
N MET A 103 -7.70 -1.84 5.09
CA MET A 103 -7.88 -2.35 6.45
C MET A 103 -8.97 -3.44 6.52
N GLY A 104 -10.07 -3.23 5.81
CA GLY A 104 -11.12 -4.24 5.64
C GLY A 104 -10.54 -5.52 5.05
N ALA A 105 -9.79 -5.41 3.95
CA ALA A 105 -9.13 -6.54 3.31
C ALA A 105 -8.21 -7.33 4.27
N LEU A 106 -7.36 -6.65 5.04
CA LEU A 106 -6.51 -7.29 6.06
C LEU A 106 -7.32 -8.03 7.13
N ARG A 107 -8.46 -7.46 7.56
CA ARG A 107 -9.32 -8.09 8.57
C ARG A 107 -10.07 -9.29 7.99
N PHE A 108 -10.61 -9.16 6.78
CA PHE A 108 -11.39 -10.20 6.11
C PHE A 108 -10.55 -11.41 5.69
N GLN A 109 -9.24 -11.27 5.53
CA GLN A 109 -8.34 -12.41 5.31
C GLN A 109 -8.33 -13.40 6.48
N LYS A 110 -8.64 -12.96 7.70
CA LYS A 110 -8.73 -13.81 8.90
C LYS A 110 -10.07 -14.51 9.04
N LEU A 111 -11.05 -14.17 8.21
CA LEU A 111 -12.37 -14.78 8.23
C LEU A 111 -12.43 -15.87 7.14
N PRO A 112 -13.19 -16.95 7.37
CA PRO A 112 -13.42 -18.01 6.38
C PRO A 112 -14.28 -17.53 5.19
N ILE A 113 -14.80 -16.31 5.26
CA ILE A 113 -15.63 -15.68 4.24
C ILE A 113 -14.71 -15.10 3.14
N GLU A 114 -15.18 -15.05 1.88
CA GLU A 114 -14.44 -14.46 0.73
C GLU A 114 -14.65 -12.93 0.47
N PRO A 115 -15.00 -12.02 1.40
CA PRO A 115 -15.25 -10.63 1.04
C PRO A 115 -13.95 -9.83 0.88
N ALA A 116 -12.81 -10.32 1.38
CA ALA A 116 -11.50 -9.69 1.20
C ALA A 116 -11.15 -9.56 -0.30
N PRO A 117 -11.20 -10.64 -1.10
CA PRO A 117 -10.95 -10.56 -2.53
C PRO A 117 -11.90 -9.65 -3.32
N ILE A 118 -13.13 -9.49 -2.85
CA ILE A 118 -14.15 -8.65 -3.49
C ILE A 118 -13.87 -7.16 -3.20
N SER A 119 -13.59 -6.81 -1.95
CA SER A 119 -13.37 -5.43 -1.52
C SER A 119 -12.14 -4.80 -2.19
N ILE A 120 -11.02 -5.54 -2.28
CA ILE A 120 -9.79 -5.05 -2.92
C ILE A 120 -10.00 -4.81 -4.43
N ARG A 121 -10.81 -5.65 -5.10
CA ARG A 121 -11.12 -5.51 -6.53
C ARG A 121 -11.96 -4.29 -6.86
N ALA A 122 -12.73 -3.75 -5.91
CA ALA A 122 -13.51 -2.55 -6.13
C ALA A 122 -12.65 -1.28 -6.10
N GLY A 123 -11.58 -1.23 -5.30
CA GLY A 123 -10.82 0.02 -5.15
C GLY A 123 -9.94 0.49 -6.32
N PRO A 124 -9.62 -0.28 -7.39
CA PRO A 124 -9.07 0.32 -8.61
C PRO A 124 -10.03 1.32 -9.26
N ILE A 125 -11.34 1.22 -9.00
CA ILE A 125 -12.35 2.21 -9.42
C ILE A 125 -12.13 3.55 -8.70
N ASP A 126 -11.58 3.52 -7.49
CA ASP A 126 -11.28 4.69 -6.68
C ASP A 126 -10.05 5.46 -7.20
N ILE A 127 -9.13 4.80 -7.91
CA ILE A 127 -7.91 5.43 -8.45
C ILE A 127 -8.21 6.55 -9.48
N PRO A 128 -9.09 6.36 -10.48
CA PRO A 128 -9.57 7.42 -11.35
C PRO A 128 -10.20 8.58 -10.58
N ILE A 129 -10.97 8.29 -9.52
CA ILE A 129 -11.61 9.31 -8.70
C ILE A 129 -10.53 10.14 -7.98
N ILE A 130 -9.56 9.49 -7.33
CA ILE A 130 -8.42 10.17 -6.67
C ILE A 130 -7.68 11.06 -7.68
N LYS A 131 -7.41 10.58 -8.90
CA LYS A 131 -6.62 11.32 -9.88
C LYS A 131 -7.37 12.48 -10.53
N SER A 132 -8.64 12.26 -10.87
CA SER A 132 -9.45 13.25 -11.57
C SER A 132 -10.17 14.21 -10.61
N SER A 133 -10.21 13.88 -9.31
CA SER A 133 -10.88 14.69 -8.27
C SER A 133 -10.48 16.17 -8.31
N VAL A 134 -9.20 16.45 -8.54
CA VAL A 134 -8.65 17.81 -8.63
C VAL A 134 -9.30 18.61 -9.76
N ASN A 135 -9.50 17.99 -10.92
CA ASN A 135 -10.08 18.64 -12.09
C ASN A 135 -11.62 18.69 -12.03
N TRP A 136 -12.24 17.69 -11.41
CA TRP A 136 -13.71 17.59 -11.35
C TRP A 136 -14.31 18.47 -10.26
N TRP A 137 -13.63 18.63 -9.13
CA TRP A 137 -14.15 19.37 -7.96
C TRP A 137 -13.35 20.63 -7.60
N ASN A 138 -12.39 21.07 -8.44
CA ASN A 138 -11.56 22.25 -8.16
C ASN A 138 -11.04 22.25 -6.71
N THR A 139 -10.42 21.14 -6.31
CA THR A 139 -10.01 20.97 -4.91
C THR A 139 -8.89 21.93 -4.52
N SER A 140 -8.63 22.09 -3.22
CA SER A 140 -7.53 22.92 -2.70
C SER A 140 -6.13 22.48 -3.15
N HIS A 141 -6.03 21.38 -3.90
CA HIS A 141 -4.80 20.86 -4.46
C HIS A 141 -4.50 21.52 -5.79
N GLN A 142 -3.26 21.98 -5.93
CA GLN A 142 -2.76 22.44 -7.22
C GLN A 142 -2.77 21.28 -8.25
N PRO A 143 -3.09 21.54 -9.52
CA PRO A 143 -2.96 20.56 -10.59
C PRO A 143 -1.54 19.98 -10.64
N GLY A 144 -1.44 18.70 -11.00
CA GLY A 144 -0.16 17.99 -11.01
C GLY A 144 0.87 18.65 -11.92
N SER A 145 1.99 19.10 -11.36
CA SER A 145 3.05 19.81 -12.09
C SER A 145 4.03 18.88 -12.84
N ILE A 146 3.88 17.56 -12.67
CA ILE A 146 4.64 16.52 -13.37
C ILE A 146 3.63 15.66 -14.13
N SER A 147 3.62 15.79 -15.46
CA SER A 147 2.76 15.01 -16.36
C SER A 147 3.59 14.24 -17.40
N ARG A 148 2.96 13.36 -18.17
CA ARG A 148 3.62 12.70 -19.31
C ARG A 148 4.00 13.67 -20.44
N TYR A 149 3.41 14.86 -20.46
CA TYR A 149 3.55 15.85 -21.53
C TYR A 149 4.50 17.01 -21.16
N GLY A 150 5.09 16.99 -19.96
CA GLY A 150 6.03 18.00 -19.52
C GLY A 150 6.00 18.26 -18.01
N THR A 151 6.96 19.05 -17.54
CA THR A 151 7.06 19.52 -16.15
C THR A 151 6.86 21.03 -16.10
N SER A 152 5.88 21.48 -15.31
CA SER A 152 5.65 22.91 -15.05
C SER A 152 6.54 23.46 -13.92
N ILE A 153 7.41 22.62 -13.35
CA ILE A 153 8.35 22.92 -12.28
C ILE A 153 9.78 22.96 -12.83
N HIS A 154 10.64 23.79 -12.22
CA HIS A 154 12.05 23.86 -12.55
C HIS A 154 12.71 22.47 -12.47
N VAL A 155 13.44 22.10 -13.52
CA VAL A 155 14.07 20.78 -13.76
C VAL A 155 14.85 20.19 -12.56
N PRO A 156 15.46 20.97 -11.65
CA PRO A 156 16.11 20.42 -10.45
C PRO A 156 15.15 19.82 -9.42
N MET A 157 13.89 20.27 -9.33
CA MET A 157 12.89 19.75 -8.38
C MET A 157 12.40 18.32 -8.65
N PRO A 158 12.10 17.89 -9.89
CA PRO A 158 11.62 16.52 -10.13
C PRO A 158 12.69 15.45 -9.91
N ILE A 159 13.99 15.77 -10.01
CA ILE A 159 15.11 14.81 -9.83
C ILE A 159 15.04 14.08 -8.48
N PRO A 160 14.99 14.76 -7.31
CA PRO A 160 14.87 14.08 -6.02
C PRO A 160 13.55 13.31 -5.87
N ILE A 161 12.44 13.78 -6.45
CA ILE A 161 11.16 13.06 -6.43
C ILE A 161 11.27 11.73 -7.17
N LEU A 162 11.83 11.75 -8.38
CA LEU A 162 12.02 10.56 -9.21
C LEU A 162 13.05 9.62 -8.59
N SER A 163 14.13 10.14 -8.02
CA SER A 163 15.14 9.35 -7.31
C SER A 163 14.57 8.66 -6.07
N ASN A 164 13.79 9.37 -5.25
CA ASN A 164 13.12 8.77 -4.08
C ASN A 164 12.12 7.69 -4.50
N PHE A 165 11.37 7.95 -5.57
CA PHE A 165 10.45 6.96 -6.14
C PHE A 165 11.19 5.72 -6.68
N ALA A 166 12.27 5.89 -7.45
CA ALA A 166 13.06 4.78 -7.99
C ALA A 166 13.76 3.95 -6.90
N ASN A 167 14.07 4.55 -5.75
CA ASN A 167 14.70 3.87 -4.62
C ASN A 167 13.71 3.22 -3.65
N SER A 168 12.44 3.65 -3.65
CA SER A 168 11.42 3.06 -2.77
C SER A 168 11.11 1.57 -2.97
N PRO A 169 11.28 0.91 -4.15
CA PRO A 169 11.11 -0.54 -4.26
C PRO A 169 12.18 -1.34 -3.49
N PHE A 170 13.33 -0.75 -3.18
CA PHE A 170 14.33 -1.42 -2.33
C PHE A 170 13.87 -1.50 -0.89
N SER A 171 13.18 -0.48 -0.37
CA SER A 171 12.60 -0.53 0.98
C SER A 171 11.33 -1.39 1.03
N THR A 172 10.53 -1.42 -0.05
CA THR A 172 9.36 -2.32 -0.12
C THR A 172 9.77 -3.78 -0.19
N ARG A 173 10.90 -4.14 -0.81
CA ARG A 173 11.42 -5.51 -0.80
C ARG A 173 11.63 -6.04 0.62
N ILE A 174 12.11 -5.22 1.54
CA ILE A 174 12.31 -5.62 2.95
C ILE A 174 10.96 -5.88 3.63
N LEU A 175 10.01 -4.95 3.50
CA LEU A 175 8.66 -5.10 4.05
C LEU A 175 7.91 -6.28 3.41
N PHE A 176 8.16 -6.55 2.13
CA PHE A 176 7.65 -7.69 1.39
C PHE A 176 8.23 -9.04 1.86
N VAL A 177 9.53 -9.09 2.13
CA VAL A 177 10.15 -10.26 2.77
C VAL A 177 9.59 -10.45 4.18
N LEU A 178 9.41 -9.37 4.95
CA LEU A 178 8.82 -9.46 6.28
C LEU A 178 7.36 -9.96 6.22
N GLU A 179 6.57 -9.43 5.28
CA GLU A 179 5.18 -9.83 5.08
C GLU A 179 5.09 -11.31 4.71
N THR A 180 5.88 -11.78 3.72
CA THR A 180 5.90 -13.21 3.36
C THR A 180 6.36 -14.09 4.54
N ARG A 181 7.34 -13.65 5.32
CA ARG A 181 7.84 -14.39 6.50
C ARG A 181 6.85 -14.46 7.67
N LEU A 182 6.02 -13.44 7.86
CA LEU A 182 4.99 -13.43 8.92
C LEU A 182 3.70 -14.12 8.49
N LEU A 183 3.41 -14.09 7.19
CA LEU A 183 2.15 -14.56 6.62
C LEU A 183 2.17 -16.07 6.35
N ILE A 184 3.30 -16.64 5.90
CA ILE A 184 3.44 -18.09 5.68
C ILE A 184 3.15 -18.90 6.96
N PRO A 185 3.73 -18.61 8.15
CA PRO A 185 3.40 -19.32 9.38
C PRO A 185 1.93 -19.17 9.78
N SER A 186 1.37 -17.96 9.62
CA SER A 186 -0.03 -17.71 9.99
C SER A 186 -1.04 -18.47 9.11
N PHE A 187 -0.69 -18.76 7.86
CA PHE A 187 -1.50 -19.61 6.98
C PHE A 187 -1.40 -21.08 7.39
N LEU A 188 -0.19 -21.57 7.69
CA LEU A 188 0.03 -22.93 8.22
C LEU A 188 -0.75 -23.18 9.51
N GLU A 189 -0.82 -22.19 10.40
CA GLU A 189 -1.56 -22.26 11.67
C GLU A 189 -3.06 -21.91 11.55
N SER A 190 -3.55 -21.59 10.34
CA SER A 190 -4.93 -21.13 10.18
C SER A 190 -5.95 -22.29 10.29
N PRO A 191 -7.15 -22.06 10.86
CA PRO A 191 -8.23 -23.06 10.90
C PRO A 191 -8.64 -23.60 9.52
N LEU A 192 -8.34 -22.83 8.48
CA LEU A 192 -8.59 -23.16 7.08
C LEU A 192 -7.69 -24.31 6.61
N THR A 193 -6.47 -24.41 7.13
CA THR A 193 -5.58 -25.56 6.90
C THR A 193 -6.14 -26.81 7.59
N GLU A 194 -6.68 -26.68 8.81
CA GLU A 194 -7.33 -27.82 9.48
C GLU A 194 -8.59 -28.28 8.74
N GLU A 195 -9.38 -27.37 8.16
CA GLU A 195 -10.53 -27.73 7.31
C GLU A 195 -10.09 -28.39 5.99
N ILE A 196 -9.02 -27.91 5.35
CA ILE A 196 -8.47 -28.52 4.12
C ILE A 196 -7.88 -29.91 4.42
N GLU A 197 -7.11 -30.06 5.50
CA GLU A 197 -6.57 -31.35 5.95
C GLU A 197 -7.70 -32.33 6.32
N ALA A 198 -8.77 -31.85 6.94
CA ALA A 198 -9.96 -32.64 7.25
C ALA A 198 -10.76 -33.03 5.99
N GLN A 199 -10.71 -32.23 4.92
CA GLN A 199 -11.36 -32.51 3.63
C GLN A 199 -10.51 -33.43 2.74
N GLU A 200 -9.18 -33.30 2.76
CA GLU A 200 -8.25 -34.10 1.95
C GLU A 200 -7.80 -35.40 2.65
N GLY A 201 -8.14 -35.60 3.93
CA GLY A 201 -7.80 -36.81 4.67
C GLY A 201 -6.31 -36.97 4.96
N ILE A 202 -5.57 -35.86 5.04
CA ILE A 202 -4.12 -35.86 5.27
C ILE A 202 -3.86 -36.04 6.78
N PRO A 203 -3.20 -37.13 7.22
CA PRO A 203 -2.95 -37.36 8.64
C PRO A 203 -1.93 -36.35 9.19
N LYS A 204 -2.23 -35.80 10.38
CA LYS A 204 -1.37 -34.82 11.08
C LYS A 204 0.06 -35.38 11.27
N PRO A 205 1.12 -34.55 11.16
CA PRO A 205 2.50 -35.01 11.32
C PRO A 205 2.79 -35.63 12.69
N SER A 206 1.98 -35.32 13.72
CA SER A 206 2.06 -35.97 15.04
C SER A 206 1.62 -37.44 15.03
N SER A 207 0.66 -37.85 14.19
CA SER A 207 0.19 -39.24 14.13
C SER A 207 1.14 -40.15 13.34
N LEU A 208 1.94 -39.58 12.43
CA LEU A 208 3.01 -40.31 11.73
C LEU A 208 4.16 -40.67 12.68
N ALA A 209 4.46 -39.80 13.66
CA ALA A 209 5.48 -40.08 14.68
C ALA A 209 5.03 -41.22 15.64
N GLU A 210 3.76 -41.25 16.05
CA GLU A 210 3.22 -42.35 16.86
C GLU A 210 3.17 -43.68 16.09
N SER A 211 2.81 -43.67 14.81
CA SER A 211 2.79 -44.88 13.98
C SER A 211 4.17 -45.50 13.75
N LEU A 212 5.23 -44.69 13.71
CA LEU A 212 6.61 -45.16 13.55
C LEU A 212 7.21 -45.67 14.87
N CYS A 213 6.77 -45.15 16.02
CA CYS A 213 7.19 -45.64 17.33
C CYS A 213 6.57 -47.00 17.72
N ILE A 214 5.42 -47.38 17.15
CA ILE A 214 4.76 -48.66 17.46
C ILE A 214 5.34 -49.84 16.66
N HIS A 215 6.13 -49.58 15.61
CA HIS A 215 6.74 -50.60 14.75
C HIS A 215 8.28 -50.72 14.85
N GLY A 216 8.90 -50.13 15.87
CA GLY A 216 10.34 -50.22 16.14
C GLY A 216 10.72 -51.23 17.22
#